data_AF-A0A4U0YR96-F1
#
_entry.id   AF-A0A4U0YR96-F1
#
_cell.length_a   1.000
_cell.length_b   1.000
_cell.length_c   1.000
_cell.angle_alpha   90.00
_cell.angle_beta   90.00
_cell.angle_gamma   90.00
#
_symmetry.space_group_name_H-M   'P 1'
#
loop_
_entity.id
_entity.type
_entity.pdbx_description
1 polymer ?
#
loop_
_entity_poly.entity_id
_entity_poly.type
_entity_poly.pdbx_seq_one_letter_code
_entity_poly.pdbx_strand_id
1 'polypeptide(L)'
;AGGVVSPEAEAALTAALQRDPENGTARYYSGLMLAQTGRPDMAFRLWRGLLEGSRPGDPWYEPLQAQIPDLAWRAGEDYQLPAPTVGPSAEDLQAAEGMSDEDRKAMIEGMVTQLNDRLATQGGTAEEWAQLIGAYGVLGQTERATAIFAEAQTRFEGREPDLALIRAAADRAGVAR
;
A
#
# COMPACT_ATOMS: atom_id res chain seq x y z
N ALA A 1 -12.12 -27.18 -14.76
CA ALA A 1 -11.07 -27.97 -15.43
C ALA A 1 -9.77 -27.74 -14.66
N GLY A 2 -9.19 -28.79 -14.07
CA GLY A 2 -8.03 -28.70 -13.17
C GLY A 2 -6.72 -28.60 -13.95
N GLY A 3 -6.16 -27.40 -14.02
CA GLY A 3 -4.91 -27.12 -14.74
C GLY A 3 -3.70 -27.51 -13.92
N VAL A 4 -3.09 -28.64 -14.24
CA VAL A 4 -1.73 -28.96 -13.82
C VAL A 4 -0.81 -27.96 -14.49
N VAL A 5 0.02 -27.26 -13.71
CA VAL A 5 1.04 -26.36 -14.27
C VAL A 5 2.00 -27.20 -15.11
N SER A 6 2.20 -26.81 -16.37
CA SER A 6 3.06 -27.58 -17.26
C SER A 6 4.54 -27.36 -16.92
N PRO A 7 5.42 -28.36 -17.12
CA PRO A 7 6.86 -28.21 -16.88
C PRO A 7 7.49 -27.02 -17.62
N GLU A 8 6.94 -26.66 -18.77
CA GLU A 8 7.36 -25.50 -19.56
C GLU A 8 7.03 -24.18 -18.86
N ALA A 9 5.88 -24.09 -18.17
CA ALA A 9 5.49 -22.92 -17.40
C ALA A 9 6.39 -22.75 -16.16
N GLU A 10 6.71 -23.84 -15.47
CA GLU A 10 7.66 -23.83 -14.34
C GLU A 10 9.06 -23.37 -14.79
N ALA A 11 9.55 -23.89 -15.92
CA ALA A 11 10.84 -23.50 -16.48
C ALA A 11 10.87 -22.00 -16.87
N ALA A 12 9.79 -21.50 -17.49
CA ALA A 12 9.68 -20.09 -17.87
C ALA A 12 9.66 -19.15 -16.66
N LEU A 13 8.89 -19.49 -15.62
CA LEU A 13 8.83 -18.72 -14.37
C LEU A 13 10.17 -18.72 -13.65
N THR A 14 10.84 -19.87 -13.59
CA THR A 14 12.18 -20.00 -13.00
C THR A 14 13.18 -19.12 -13.75
N ALA A 15 13.15 -19.16 -15.08
CA ALA A 15 14.05 -18.36 -15.91
C ALA A 15 13.76 -16.85 -15.81
N ALA A 16 12.51 -16.45 -15.56
CA ALA A 16 12.14 -15.07 -15.29
C ALA A 16 12.70 -14.61 -13.94
N LEU A 17 12.48 -15.39 -12.88
CA LEU A 17 12.97 -15.08 -11.52
C LEU A 17 14.50 -15.11 -11.39
N GLN A 18 15.19 -15.92 -12.21
CA GLN A 18 16.66 -15.90 -12.28
C GLN A 18 17.19 -14.59 -12.89
N ARG A 19 16.45 -13.98 -13.82
CA ARG A 19 16.83 -12.72 -14.45
C ARG A 19 16.44 -11.53 -13.60
N ASP A 20 15.23 -11.57 -13.07
CA ASP A 20 14.67 -10.54 -12.21
C ASP A 20 13.98 -11.22 -11.03
N PRO A 21 14.68 -11.33 -9.88
CA PRO A 21 14.10 -11.90 -8.68
C PRO A 21 12.87 -11.13 -8.20
N GLU A 22 12.69 -9.87 -8.58
CA GLU A 22 11.59 -8.97 -8.16
C GLU A 22 10.41 -8.94 -9.11
N ASN A 23 10.45 -9.73 -10.19
CA ASN A 23 9.38 -9.77 -11.18
C ASN A 23 8.04 -10.20 -10.56
N GLY A 24 7.14 -9.24 -10.36
CA GLY A 24 5.86 -9.46 -9.66
C GLY A 24 4.96 -10.49 -10.35
N THR A 25 4.88 -10.47 -11.69
CA THR A 25 4.13 -11.46 -12.47
C THR A 25 4.68 -12.86 -12.27
N ALA A 26 6.00 -13.05 -12.33
CA ALA A 26 6.63 -14.35 -12.15
C ALA A 26 6.47 -14.86 -10.71
N ARG A 27 6.59 -13.98 -9.71
CA ARG A 27 6.31 -14.31 -8.29
C ARG A 27 4.85 -14.71 -8.07
N TYR A 28 3.90 -13.99 -8.67
CA TYR A 28 2.48 -14.29 -8.58
C TYR A 28 2.16 -15.69 -9.13
N TYR A 29 2.53 -15.97 -10.38
CA TYR A 29 2.24 -17.27 -11.00
C TYR A 29 3.02 -18.43 -10.37
N SER A 30 4.23 -18.20 -9.86
CA SER A 30 4.99 -19.22 -9.12
C SER A 30 4.29 -19.59 -7.81
N GLY A 31 3.73 -18.62 -7.08
CA GLY A 31 2.96 -18.91 -5.88
C GLY A 31 1.64 -19.63 -6.19
N LEU A 32 0.99 -19.30 -7.31
CA LEU A 32 -0.22 -20.00 -7.76
C LEU A 32 0.08 -21.48 -8.04
N MET A 33 1.18 -21.75 -8.74
CA MET A 33 1.67 -23.11 -8.99
C MET A 33 1.93 -23.87 -7.70
N LEU A 34 2.62 -23.25 -6.74
CA LEU A 34 2.90 -23.85 -5.43
C LEU A 34 1.61 -24.18 -4.66
N ALA A 35 0.63 -23.27 -4.66
CA ALA A 35 -0.67 -23.50 -4.02
C ALA A 35 -1.43 -24.67 -4.66
N GLN A 36 -1.43 -24.77 -5.99
CA GLN A 36 -2.12 -25.84 -6.74
C GLN A 36 -1.44 -27.20 -6.60
N THR A 37 -0.12 -27.22 -6.40
CA THR A 37 0.69 -28.45 -6.25
C THR A 37 0.79 -28.91 -4.79
N GLY A 38 0.01 -28.33 -3.88
CA GLY A 38 -0.05 -28.75 -2.48
C GLY A 38 1.08 -28.23 -1.61
N ARG A 39 1.71 -27.11 -2.00
CA ARG A 39 2.76 -26.40 -1.25
C ARG A 39 2.28 -25.02 -0.76
N PRO A 40 1.19 -24.94 0.03
CA PRO A 40 0.64 -23.67 0.50
C PRO A 40 1.64 -22.91 1.40
N ASP A 41 2.53 -23.61 2.09
CA ASP A 41 3.62 -23.04 2.90
C ASP A 41 4.62 -22.21 2.09
N MET A 42 4.97 -22.69 0.89
CA MET A 42 5.88 -21.98 -0.01
C MET A 42 5.14 -20.88 -0.75
N ALA A 43 3.91 -21.15 -1.19
CA ALA A 43 3.06 -20.16 -1.84
C ALA A 43 2.84 -18.94 -0.93
N PHE A 44 2.48 -19.18 0.34
CA PHE A 44 2.29 -18.13 1.34
C PHE A 44 3.55 -17.26 1.49
N ARG A 45 4.72 -17.86 1.72
CA ARG A 45 5.98 -17.11 1.90
C ARG A 45 6.31 -16.24 0.68
N LEU A 46 6.13 -16.77 -0.51
CA LEU A 46 6.40 -16.04 -1.75
C LEU A 46 5.40 -14.87 -1.96
N TRP A 47 4.12 -15.14 -1.76
CA TRP A 47 3.04 -14.16 -1.95
C TRP A 47 3.00 -13.10 -0.87
N ARG A 48 3.36 -13.43 0.38
CA ARG A 48 3.55 -12.45 1.45
C ARG A 48 4.59 -11.41 1.06
N GLY A 49 5.79 -11.85 0.64
CA GLY A 49 6.85 -10.92 0.22
C GLY A 49 6.47 -10.11 -1.01
N LEU A 50 5.69 -10.70 -1.93
CA LEU A 50 5.14 -9.96 -3.07
C LEU A 50 4.15 -8.88 -2.61
N LEU A 51 3.16 -9.23 -1.77
CA LEU A 51 2.14 -8.29 -1.29
C LEU A 51 2.77 -7.15 -0.49
N GLU A 52 3.70 -7.44 0.43
CA GLU A 52 4.37 -6.44 1.26
C GLU A 52 5.22 -5.44 0.46
N GLY A 53 5.69 -5.84 -0.74
CA GLY A 53 6.43 -4.95 -1.67
C GLY A 53 5.56 -4.33 -2.78
N SER A 54 4.27 -4.65 -2.83
CA SER A 54 3.37 -4.20 -3.90
C SER A 54 2.75 -2.85 -3.60
N ARG A 55 2.33 -2.13 -4.64
CA ARG A 55 1.55 -0.89 -4.53
C ARG A 55 0.06 -1.15 -4.76
N PRO A 56 -0.83 -0.33 -4.17
CA PRO A 56 -2.22 -0.27 -4.61
C PRO A 56 -2.27 -0.03 -6.12
N GLY A 57 -2.90 -0.96 -6.86
CA GLY A 57 -2.99 -0.93 -8.31
C GLY A 57 -2.08 -1.91 -9.06
N ASP A 58 -1.14 -2.59 -8.39
CA ASP A 58 -0.44 -3.70 -9.04
C ASP A 58 -1.44 -4.82 -9.39
N PRO A 59 -1.34 -5.47 -10.57
CA PRO A 59 -2.34 -6.44 -11.02
C PRO A 59 -2.57 -7.64 -10.09
N TRP A 60 -1.59 -7.95 -9.24
CA TRP A 60 -1.63 -9.03 -8.26
C TRP A 60 -2.06 -8.56 -6.86
N TYR A 61 -2.14 -7.25 -6.57
CA TYR A 61 -2.38 -6.74 -5.22
C TYR A 61 -3.70 -7.23 -4.61
N GLU A 62 -4.83 -6.94 -5.26
CA GLU A 62 -6.17 -7.36 -4.81
C GLU A 62 -6.32 -8.89 -4.74
N PRO A 63 -5.92 -9.68 -5.78
CA PRO A 63 -5.94 -11.13 -5.68
C PRO A 63 -5.13 -11.71 -4.52
N LEU A 64 -3.99 -11.09 -4.18
CA LEU A 64 -3.14 -11.54 -3.08
C LEU A 64 -3.77 -11.23 -1.72
N GLN A 65 -4.36 -10.04 -1.54
CA GLN A 65 -5.09 -9.73 -0.31
C GLN A 65 -6.21 -10.73 -0.03
N ALA A 66 -6.94 -11.15 -1.08
CA ALA A 66 -8.03 -12.11 -0.94
C ALA A 66 -7.55 -13.55 -0.62
N GLN A 67 -6.39 -13.97 -1.14
CA GLN A 67 -5.96 -15.38 -1.08
C GLN A 67 -4.95 -15.69 0.03
N ILE A 68 -4.13 -14.72 0.44
CA ILE A 68 -3.09 -14.94 1.44
C ILE A 68 -3.64 -15.41 2.80
N PRO A 69 -4.79 -14.93 3.32
CA PRO A 69 -5.32 -15.42 4.59
C PRO A 69 -5.63 -16.92 4.61
N ASP A 70 -6.24 -17.46 3.55
CA ASP A 70 -6.50 -18.92 3.43
C ASP A 70 -5.19 -19.71 3.34
N LEU A 71 -4.22 -19.20 2.59
CA LEU A 71 -2.90 -19.82 2.49
C LEU A 71 -2.14 -19.81 3.82
N ALA A 72 -2.20 -18.71 4.58
CA ALA A 72 -1.59 -18.61 5.90
C ALA A 72 -2.21 -19.63 6.87
N TRP A 73 -3.54 -19.73 6.89
CA TRP A 73 -4.25 -20.73 7.69
C TRP A 73 -3.83 -22.16 7.34
N ARG A 74 -3.73 -22.49 6.04
CA ARG A 74 -3.24 -23.81 5.57
C ARG A 74 -1.77 -24.06 5.90
N ALA A 75 -0.97 -23.00 5.97
CA ALA A 75 0.43 -23.07 6.39
C ALA A 75 0.61 -23.15 7.92
N GLY A 76 -0.47 -22.98 8.70
CA GLY A 76 -0.41 -22.93 10.16
C GLY A 76 0.17 -21.61 10.69
N GLU A 77 0.15 -20.56 9.88
CA GLU A 77 0.70 -19.24 10.19
C GLU A 77 -0.44 -18.30 10.61
N ASP A 78 -0.25 -17.59 11.74
CA ASP A 78 -1.15 -16.52 12.16
C ASP A 78 -0.71 -15.22 11.47
N TYR A 79 -1.22 -15.01 10.26
CA TYR A 79 -0.87 -13.85 9.43
C TYR A 79 -2.00 -12.83 9.40
N GLN A 80 -1.68 -11.61 9.79
CA GLN A 80 -2.53 -10.44 9.60
C GLN A 80 -2.11 -9.72 8.32
N LEU A 81 -3.07 -9.43 7.45
CA LEU A 81 -2.83 -8.62 6.27
C LEU A 81 -2.27 -7.25 6.67
N PRO A 82 -1.33 -6.68 5.90
CA PRO A 82 -0.93 -5.29 6.08
C PRO A 82 -2.18 -4.42 5.98
N ALA A 83 -2.32 -3.43 6.87
CA ALA A 83 -3.38 -2.44 6.73
C ALA A 83 -3.28 -1.83 5.31
N PRO A 84 -4.39 -1.68 4.58
CA PRO A 84 -4.35 -1.16 3.22
C PRO A 84 -3.60 0.16 3.23
N THR A 85 -2.46 0.21 2.55
CA THR A 85 -1.76 1.47 2.30
C THR A 85 -2.73 2.37 1.56
N VAL A 86 -3.09 3.48 2.20
CA VAL A 86 -4.05 4.46 1.69
C VAL A 86 -3.47 5.05 0.40
N GLY A 87 -3.89 4.50 -0.74
CA GLY A 87 -3.50 4.92 -2.07
C GLY A 87 -4.61 4.59 -3.05
N PRO A 88 -4.89 5.44 -4.05
CA PRO A 88 -5.94 5.20 -5.03
C PRO A 88 -5.68 3.88 -5.78
N SER A 89 -6.74 3.12 -6.05
CA SER A 89 -6.67 1.87 -6.81
C SER A 89 -6.30 2.12 -8.28
N ALA A 90 -5.93 1.08 -9.03
CA ALA A 90 -5.68 1.21 -10.47
C ALA A 90 -6.91 1.71 -11.24
N GLU A 91 -8.11 1.37 -10.78
CA GLU A 91 -9.38 1.85 -11.34
C GLU A 91 -9.59 3.34 -11.05
N ASP A 92 -9.20 3.81 -9.86
CA ASP A 92 -9.23 5.23 -9.49
C ASP A 92 -8.22 6.06 -10.31
N LEU A 93 -7.05 5.48 -10.64
CA LEU A 93 -6.06 6.11 -11.51
C LEU A 93 -6.55 6.21 -12.97
N GLN A 94 -7.22 5.18 -13.47
CA GLN A 94 -7.80 5.17 -14.82
C GLN A 94 -8.99 6.12 -14.94
N ALA A 95 -9.80 6.23 -13.89
CA ALA A 95 -10.85 7.25 -13.79
C ALA A 95 -10.23 8.66 -13.79
N ALA A 96 -9.07 8.86 -13.16
CA ALA A 96 -8.39 10.15 -13.13
C ALA A 96 -7.80 10.58 -14.49
N GLU A 97 -7.49 9.66 -15.42
CA GLU A 97 -6.94 10.00 -16.76
C GLU A 97 -7.92 10.79 -17.64
N GLY A 98 -9.23 10.71 -17.38
CA GLY A 98 -10.28 11.45 -18.10
C GLY A 98 -10.80 12.70 -17.37
N MET A 99 -10.30 13.00 -16.17
CA MET A 99 -10.82 14.08 -15.33
C MET A 99 -10.17 15.43 -15.64
N SER A 100 -10.97 16.49 -15.53
CA SER A 100 -10.44 17.86 -15.50
C SER A 100 -9.56 18.07 -14.26
N ASP A 101 -8.65 19.05 -14.31
CA ASP A 101 -7.81 19.39 -13.16
C ASP A 101 -8.65 19.81 -11.94
N GLU A 102 -9.81 20.43 -12.18
CA GLU A 102 -10.79 20.79 -11.15
C GLU A 102 -11.43 19.55 -10.51
N ASP A 103 -11.88 18.58 -11.29
CA ASP A 103 -12.49 17.36 -10.76
C ASP A 103 -11.48 16.52 -9.98
N ARG A 104 -10.23 16.47 -10.46
CA ARG A 104 -9.13 15.80 -9.77
C ARG A 104 -8.84 16.44 -8.41
N LYS A 105 -8.85 17.77 -8.33
CA LYS A 105 -8.70 18.49 -7.04
C LYS A 105 -9.85 18.16 -6.09
N ALA A 106 -11.10 18.18 -6.56
CA ALA A 106 -12.26 17.87 -5.72
C ALA A 106 -12.21 16.43 -5.17
N MET A 107 -11.77 15.46 -5.98
CA MET A 107 -11.56 14.08 -5.54
C MET A 107 -10.48 14.00 -4.44
N ILE A 108 -9.31 14.62 -4.66
CA ILE A 108 -8.22 14.63 -3.68
C ILE A 108 -8.68 15.31 -2.38
N GLU A 109 -9.42 16.42 -2.45
CA GLU A 109 -9.97 17.09 -1.27
C GLU A 109 -10.91 16.18 -0.45
N GLY A 110 -11.74 15.37 -1.12
CA GLY A 110 -12.59 14.39 -0.47
C GLY A 110 -11.80 13.31 0.26
N MET A 111 -10.78 12.74 -0.39
CA MET A 111 -9.91 11.73 0.21
C MET A 111 -9.14 12.28 1.42
N VAL A 112 -8.61 13.49 1.31
CA VAL A 112 -7.88 14.17 2.38
C VAL A 112 -8.79 14.47 3.57
N THR A 113 -10.03 14.88 3.32
CA THR A 113 -11.03 15.11 4.37
C THR A 113 -11.36 13.80 5.12
N GLN A 114 -11.55 12.70 4.39
CA GLN A 114 -11.82 11.41 5.02
C GLN A 114 -10.63 10.92 5.86
N LEU A 115 -9.40 11.09 5.37
CA LEU A 115 -8.19 10.77 6.12
C LEU A 115 -8.10 11.61 7.40
N ASN A 116 -8.35 12.92 7.31
CA ASN A 116 -8.40 13.83 8.45
C ASN A 116 -9.39 13.35 9.52
N ASP A 117 -10.63 13.09 9.14
CA ASP A 117 -11.68 12.71 10.09
C ASP A 117 -11.36 11.39 10.79
N ARG A 118 -10.80 10.42 10.05
CA ARG A 118 -10.35 9.15 10.62
C ARG A 118 -9.18 9.36 11.59
N LEU A 119 -8.18 10.16 11.23
CA LEU A 119 -7.03 10.42 12.11
C LEU A 119 -7.44 11.19 13.38
N ALA A 120 -8.36 12.13 13.26
CA ALA A 120 -8.89 12.88 14.40
C ALA A 120 -9.70 11.99 15.37
N THR A 121 -10.44 11.00 14.85
CA THR A 121 -11.31 10.14 15.67
C THR A 121 -10.62 8.88 16.19
N GLN A 122 -9.83 8.21 15.35
CA GLN A 122 -9.22 6.91 15.65
C GLN A 122 -7.73 7.02 15.96
N GLY A 123 -7.12 8.18 15.69
CA GLY A 123 -5.67 8.30 15.65
C GLY A 123 -5.08 7.65 14.39
N GLY A 124 -3.75 7.55 14.36
CA GLY A 124 -3.01 6.90 13.29
C GLY A 124 -1.52 6.96 13.55
N THR A 125 -0.72 6.45 12.62
CA THR A 125 0.75 6.42 12.72
C THR A 125 1.38 7.72 12.23
N ALA A 126 2.64 7.97 12.59
CA ALA A 126 3.35 9.18 12.20
C ALA A 126 3.41 9.35 10.68
N GLU A 127 3.47 8.25 9.93
CA GLU A 127 3.43 8.23 8.47
C GLU A 127 2.08 8.73 7.93
N GLU A 128 0.97 8.34 8.55
CA GLU A 128 -0.37 8.78 8.11
C GLU A 128 -0.59 10.27 8.39
N TRP A 129 -0.10 10.77 9.53
CA TRP A 129 -0.09 12.21 9.83
C TRP A 129 0.81 12.99 8.86
N ALA A 130 1.99 12.45 8.55
CA ALA A 130 2.90 13.02 7.56
C ALA A 130 2.28 13.04 6.14
N GLN A 131 1.54 12.00 5.75
CA GLN A 131 0.79 11.96 4.51
C GLN A 131 -0.29 13.04 4.47
N LEU A 132 -1.06 13.22 5.55
CA LEU A 132 -2.10 14.24 5.64
C LEU A 132 -1.53 15.66 5.49
N ILE A 133 -0.42 15.97 6.17
CA ILE A 133 0.29 17.26 6.07
C ILE A 133 0.74 17.52 4.63
N GLY A 134 1.36 16.51 4.00
CA GLY A 134 1.81 16.61 2.61
C GLY A 134 0.66 16.83 1.62
N ALA A 135 -0.46 16.13 1.82
CA ALA A 135 -1.63 16.25 0.96
C ALA A 135 -2.27 17.65 1.03
N TYR A 136 -2.39 18.23 2.23
CA TYR A 136 -2.82 19.62 2.37
C TYR A 136 -1.83 20.61 1.74
N GLY A 137 -0.53 20.33 1.79
CA GLY A 137 0.50 21.12 1.09
C GLY A 137 0.30 21.13 -0.44
N VAL A 138 0.06 19.97 -1.05
CA VAL A 138 -0.21 19.84 -2.50
C VAL A 138 -1.47 20.59 -2.91
N LEU A 139 -2.51 20.57 -2.05
CA LEU A 139 -3.75 21.31 -2.26
C LEU A 139 -3.61 22.82 -2.00
N GLY A 140 -2.45 23.31 -1.54
CA GLY A 140 -2.24 24.70 -1.15
C GLY A 140 -2.94 25.11 0.15
N GLN A 141 -3.53 24.16 0.87
CA GLN A 141 -4.25 24.36 2.13
C GLN A 141 -3.28 24.46 3.32
N THR A 142 -2.36 25.40 3.25
CA THR A 142 -1.23 25.56 4.20
C THR A 142 -1.67 25.83 5.64
N GLU A 143 -2.79 26.53 5.84
CA GLU A 143 -3.38 26.75 7.17
C GLU A 143 -3.80 25.43 7.84
N ARG A 144 -4.45 24.54 7.08
CA ARG A 144 -4.83 23.20 7.56
C ARG A 144 -3.60 22.34 7.79
N ALA A 145 -2.64 22.34 6.87
CA ALA A 145 -1.37 21.62 7.06
C ALA A 145 -0.64 22.06 8.33
N THR A 146 -0.64 23.37 8.64
CA THR A 146 -0.05 23.91 9.88
C THR A 146 -0.78 23.43 11.13
N ALA A 147 -2.12 23.41 11.11
CA ALA A 147 -2.92 22.94 12.24
C ALA A 147 -2.68 21.44 12.52
N ILE A 148 -2.70 20.61 11.47
CA ILE A 148 -2.40 19.18 11.57
C ILE A 148 -0.97 18.93 12.04
N PHE A 149 0.00 19.73 11.59
CA PHE A 149 1.37 19.64 12.05
C PHE A 149 1.48 19.89 13.56
N ALA A 150 0.86 20.95 14.08
CA ALA A 150 0.87 21.26 15.51
C ALA A 150 0.19 20.16 16.36
N GLU A 151 -0.92 19.61 15.88
CA GLU A 151 -1.61 18.50 16.54
C GLU A 151 -0.72 17.24 16.57
N ALA A 152 -0.09 16.91 15.44
CA ALA A 152 0.82 15.78 15.34
C ALA A 152 2.02 15.94 16.29
N GLN A 153 2.61 17.13 16.41
CA GLN A 153 3.70 17.39 17.36
C GLN A 153 3.30 17.08 18.81
N THR A 154 2.07 17.47 19.19
CA THR A 154 1.54 17.20 20.53
C THR A 154 1.29 15.70 20.73
N ARG A 155 0.73 15.03 19.71
CA ARG A 155 0.36 13.61 19.81
C ARG A 155 1.55 12.66 19.86
N PHE A 156 2.63 12.99 19.16
CA PHE A 156 3.84 12.17 19.06
C PHE A 156 4.99 12.68 19.96
N GLU A 157 4.68 13.49 20.97
CA GLU A 157 5.67 13.99 21.93
C GLU A 157 6.50 12.85 22.55
N GLY A 158 7.82 13.05 22.62
CA GLY A 158 8.77 12.05 23.13
C GLY A 158 9.11 10.91 22.16
N ARG A 159 8.54 10.90 20.95
CA ARG A 159 8.85 9.93 19.89
C ARG A 159 9.65 10.59 18.76
N GLU A 160 10.95 10.77 18.97
CA GLU A 160 11.80 11.50 18.02
C GLU A 160 11.80 10.95 16.58
N PRO A 161 11.82 9.62 16.34
CA PRO A 161 11.72 9.09 14.97
C PRO A 161 10.42 9.50 14.26
N ASP A 162 9.29 9.43 14.97
CA ASP A 162 7.96 9.80 14.48
C ASP A 162 7.89 11.31 14.18
N LEU A 163 8.39 12.13 15.11
CA LEU A 163 8.44 13.58 14.94
C LEU A 163 9.33 14.01 13.77
N ALA A 164 10.43 13.29 13.50
CA ALA A 164 11.29 13.57 12.35
C ALA A 164 10.54 13.36 11.01
N LEU A 165 9.73 12.30 10.90
CA LEU A 165 8.90 12.04 9.72
C LEU A 165 7.86 13.15 9.52
N ILE A 166 7.20 13.57 10.60
CA ILE A 166 6.19 14.63 10.59
C ILE A 166 6.82 15.97 10.18
N ARG A 167 7.99 16.33 10.72
CA ARG A 167 8.73 17.55 10.34
C ARG A 167 9.13 17.53 8.86
N ALA A 168 9.65 16.42 8.36
CA ALA A 168 10.02 16.29 6.95
C ALA A 168 8.81 16.44 5.99
N ALA A 169 7.60 16.06 6.42
CA ALA A 169 6.38 16.35 5.67
C ALA A 169 5.99 17.84 5.74
N ALA A 170 6.08 18.46 6.91
CA ALA A 170 5.82 19.89 7.10
C ALA A 170 6.78 20.77 6.29
N ASP A 171 8.06 20.40 6.21
CA ASP A 171 9.08 21.07 5.38
C ASP A 171 8.69 21.04 3.89
N ARG A 172 8.33 19.86 3.38
CA ARG A 172 7.89 19.67 1.98
C ARG A 172 6.61 20.45 1.66
N ALA A 173 5.71 20.59 2.64
CA ALA A 173 4.49 21.38 2.54
C ALA A 173 4.72 22.90 2.77
N GLY A 174 5.94 23.33 3.13
CA GLY A 174 6.26 24.74 3.38
C GLY A 174 5.65 25.31 4.68
N VAL A 175 5.31 24.44 5.63
CA VAL A 175 4.63 24.81 6.90
C VAL A 175 5.46 24.53 8.15
N ALA A 176 6.65 23.95 8.01
CA ALA A 176 7.62 23.90 9.09
C ALA A 176 8.12 25.34 9.35
N ARG A 177 7.72 25.92 10.48
CA ARG A 177 8.14 27.25 10.93
C ARG A 177 8.58 27.20 12.39
#